data_AF-A0A5B0G747-F1
#
_entry.id   AF-A0A5B0G747-F1
#
_cell.length_a   1.000
_cell.length_b   1.000
_cell.length_c   1.000
_cell.angle_alpha   90.00
_cell.angle_beta   90.00
_cell.angle_gamma   90.00
#
_symmetry.space_group_name_H-M   'P 1'
#
loop_
_entity.id
_entity.type
_entity.pdbx_description
1 polymer ?
#
loop_
_entity_poly.entity_id
_entity_poly.type
_entity_poly.pdbx_seq_one_letter_code
_entity_poly.pdbx_strand_id
1 'polypeptide(L)' 'MTERPDDASDHPEVIRALLLARYTLVTHNGMKVTSESESWKLDFTTDLATIDAALLLPRLGKGVTRR' A
#
# COMPACT_ATOMS: atom_id res chain seq x y z
N MET A 1 24.51 -4.50 20.38
CA MET A 1 23.26 -5.23 20.05
C MET A 1 22.91 -4.81 18.64
N THR A 2 23.04 -5.71 17.66
CA THR A 2 22.74 -5.40 16.26
C THR A 2 21.25 -5.62 16.08
N GLU A 3 20.47 -4.55 15.98
CA GLU A 3 19.04 -4.65 15.68
C GLU A 3 18.88 -5.33 14.32
N ARG A 4 18.08 -6.40 14.29
CA ARG A 4 17.70 -7.07 13.05
C ARG A 4 16.73 -6.14 12.33
N PRO A 5 16.87 -5.88 11.03
CA PRO A 5 15.84 -5.16 10.30
C PRO A 5 14.53 -5.94 10.43
N ASP A 6 13.47 -5.28 10.91
CA ASP A 6 12.12 -5.84 10.98
C ASP A 6 11.69 -6.18 9.54
N ASP A 7 11.67 -7.47 9.20
CA ASP A 7 11.18 -7.91 7.90
C ASP A 7 9.65 -7.83 7.95
N ALA A 8 8.95 -7.31 6.94
CA ALA A 8 7.48 -7.27 7.02
C ALA A 8 6.84 -8.68 7.05
N SER A 9 7.59 -9.74 6.74
CA SER A 9 7.20 -11.13 7.04
C SER A 9 7.03 -11.42 8.53
N ASP A 10 7.62 -10.60 9.39
CA ASP A 10 7.46 -10.65 10.84
C ASP A 10 6.10 -10.09 11.30
N HIS A 11 5.34 -9.47 10.38
CA HIS A 11 4.03 -8.86 10.63
C HIS A 11 2.96 -9.29 9.60
N PRO A 12 2.52 -10.57 9.63
CA PRO A 12 1.52 -11.08 8.69
C PRO A 12 0.19 -10.33 8.75
N GLU A 13 -0.18 -9.78 9.91
CA GLU A 13 -1.40 -8.98 10.06
C GLU A 13 -1.31 -7.65 9.30
N VAL A 14 -0.13 -7.02 9.27
CA VAL A 14 0.11 -5.77 8.53
C VAL A 14 0.01 -6.04 7.03
N ILE A 15 0.62 -7.11 6.54
CA ILE A 15 0.50 -7.52 5.13
C ILE A 15 -0.97 -7.76 4.78
N ARG A 16 -1.72 -8.47 5.63
CA ARG A 16 -3.15 -8.73 5.40
C ARG A 16 -3.97 -7.45 5.37
N ALA A 17 -3.70 -6.50 6.26
CA ALA A 17 -4.38 -5.20 6.29
C ALA A 17 -4.08 -4.38 5.03
N LEU A 18 -2.82 -4.33 4.58
CA LEU A 18 -2.41 -3.65 3.35
C LEU A 18 -3.09 -4.27 2.11
N LEU A 19 -3.15 -5.60 2.02
CA LEU A 19 -3.85 -6.28 0.93
C LEU A 19 -5.35 -5.98 0.93
N LEU A 20 -5.99 -5.95 2.09
CA LEU A 20 -7.41 -5.59 2.23
C LEU A 20 -7.68 -4.13 1.82
N ALA A 21 -6.82 -3.20 2.26
CA ALA A 21 -6.89 -1.79 1.88
C ALA A 21 -6.74 -1.63 0.37
N ARG A 22 -5.72 -2.28 -0.22
CA ARG A 22 -5.49 -2.28 -1.67
C ARG A 22 -6.70 -2.80 -2.44
N TYR A 23 -7.25 -3.95 -2.05
CA TYR A 23 -8.43 -4.54 -2.71
C TYR A 23 -9.61 -3.57 -2.68
N THR A 24 -9.88 -2.98 -1.52
CA THR A 24 -10.97 -2.00 -1.35
C THR A 24 -10.76 -0.80 -2.27
N LEU A 25 -9.58 -0.18 -2.27
CA LEU A 25 -9.31 1.00 -3.08
C LEU A 25 -9.34 0.71 -4.58
N VAL A 26 -8.80 -0.42 -5.05
CA VAL A 26 -8.88 -0.83 -6.46
C VAL A 26 -10.34 -0.98 -6.90
N THR A 27 -11.18 -1.56 -6.05
CA THR A 27 -12.60 -1.79 -6.35
C THR A 27 -13.35 -0.47 -6.59
N HIS A 28 -12.99 0.59 -5.87
CA HIS A 28 -13.69 1.87 -5.91
C HIS A 28 -13.01 2.93 -6.79
N ASN A 29 -11.75 2.71 -7.18
CA ASN A 29 -11.01 3.65 -8.01
C ASN A 29 -11.69 3.84 -9.37
N GLY A 30 -11.84 5.09 -9.80
CA GLY A 30 -12.52 5.45 -11.03
C GLY A 30 -14.05 5.41 -10.97
N MET A 31 -14.66 4.98 -9.85
CA MET A 31 -16.10 5.07 -9.67
C MET A 31 -16.55 6.53 -9.67
N LYS A 32 -17.64 6.82 -10.38
CA LYS A 32 -18.26 8.14 -10.40
C LYS A 32 -19.18 8.28 -9.18
N VAL A 33 -18.92 9.26 -8.34
CA VAL A 33 -19.75 9.61 -7.18
C VAL A 33 -20.46 10.92 -7.48
N THR A 34 -21.67 11.09 -6.98
CA THR A 34 -22.46 12.32 -7.13
C THR A 34 -22.96 12.77 -5.77
N SER A 35 -22.75 14.05 -5.45
CA SER A 35 -23.28 14.70 -4.25
C SER A 35 -23.73 16.11 -4.61
N GLU A 36 -24.87 16.55 -4.08
CA GLU A 36 -25.35 17.94 -4.20
C GLU A 36 -25.21 18.55 -5.61
N SER A 37 -25.49 17.76 -6.66
CA SER A 37 -25.41 18.12 -8.10
C SER A 37 -24.03 18.05 -8.76
N GLU A 38 -22.95 17.81 -8.01
CA GLU A 38 -21.62 17.63 -8.57
C GLU A 38 -21.28 16.14 -8.71
N SER A 39 -20.63 15.78 -9.81
CA SER A 39 -20.10 14.45 -10.00
C SER A 39 -18.60 14.47 -10.27
N TRP A 40 -17.86 13.63 -9.54
CA TRP A 40 -16.44 13.42 -9.75
C TRP A 40 -16.12 11.93 -9.75
N LYS A 41 -14.94 11.58 -10.25
CA LYS A 41 -14.42 10.22 -10.13
C LYS A 41 -13.59 10.14 -8.85
N LEU A 42 -13.75 9.04 -8.12
CA LEU A 42 -12.79 8.68 -7.09
C LEU A 42 -11.45 8.39 -7.76
N ASP A 43 -10.39 8.99 -7.26
CA ASP A 43 -9.03 8.76 -7.71
C ASP A 43 -8.16 8.40 -6.50
N PHE A 44 -7.84 7.12 -6.37
CA PHE A 44 -7.00 6.57 -5.32
C PHE A 44 -5.61 6.19 -5.84
N THR A 45 -5.18 6.74 -6.99
CA THR A 45 -3.91 6.37 -7.63
C THR A 45 -2.72 6.55 -6.69
N THR A 46 -2.69 7.65 -5.93
CA THR A 46 -1.61 7.94 -4.95
C THR A 46 -1.63 6.97 -3.77
N ASP A 47 -2.81 6.67 -3.23
CA ASP A 47 -2.95 5.73 -2.11
C ASP A 47 -2.56 4.31 -2.53
N LEU A 48 -2.98 3.87 -3.71
CA LEU A 48 -2.61 2.58 -4.29
C LEU A 48 -1.11 2.47 -4.50
N ALA A 49 -0.45 3.51 -5.03
CA ALA A 49 1.00 3.53 -5.20
C ALA A 49 1.74 3.43 -3.85
N THR A 50 1.22 4.10 -2.81
CA THR A 50 1.77 4.04 -1.46
C THR A 50 1.66 2.64 -0.86
N ILE A 51 0.51 1.99 -1.00
CA ILE A 51 0.29 0.61 -0.53
C ILE A 51 1.17 -0.38 -1.30
N ASP A 52 1.28 -0.21 -2.62
CA ASP A 52 2.16 -1.05 -3.45
C ASP A 52 3.63 -0.91 -3.03
N ALA A 53 4.09 0.31 -2.76
CA ALA A 53 5.43 0.55 -2.22
C ALA A 53 5.62 -0.14 -0.86
N ALA A 54 4.65 -0.02 0.05
CA ALA A 54 4.70 -0.67 1.37
C ALA A 54 4.74 -2.21 1.28
N LEU A 55 4.03 -2.80 0.32
CA LEU A 55 4.06 -4.24 0.03
C LEU A 55 5.38 -4.70 -0.62
N LEU A 56 6.14 -3.77 -1.23
CA LEU A 56 7.44 -4.05 -1.85
C LEU A 56 8.63 -3.83 -0.90
N LEU A 57 8.49 -2.95 0.11
CA LEU A 57 9.51 -2.73 1.15
C LEU A 57 10.03 -4.00 1.84
N PRO A 58 9.23 -5.04 2.16
CA PRO A 58 9.76 -6.30 2.69
C PRO A 58 10.77 -7.02 1.80
N ARG A 59 10.88 -6.68 0.50
CA ARG A 59 11.86 -7.29 -0.42
C ARG A 59 13.17 -6.52 -0.50
N LEU A 60 13.25 -5.30 0.05
CA LEU A 60 14.42 -4.43 -0.02
C LEU A 60 15.37 -4.55 1.19
N GLY A 61 15.06 -5.40 2.18
CA GLY A 61 15.96 -5.80 3.26
C GLY A 61 17.16 -6.64 2.83
N LYS A 62 17.36 -6.87 1.52
CA LYS A 62 18.55 -7.54 0.98
C LYS A 62 19.22 -6.68 -0.09
N GLY A 63 20.25 -5.93 0.34
CA GLY A 63 21.29 -5.47 -0.58
C GLY A 63 21.32 -3.96 -0.84
N VAL A 64 21.54 -3.16 0.20
CA VAL A 64 22.37 -1.95 0.03
C VAL A 64 23.69 -2.20 0.77
N THR A 65 24.53 -3.04 0.17
CA THR A 65 25.98 -2.93 0.31
C THR A 65 26.43 -1.89 -0.72
N ARG A 66 26.73 -0.67 -0.28
CA ARG A 66 27.64 0.24 -0.97
C ARG A 66 28.66 0.68 0.10
N ARG A 67 29.80 -0.02 0.10
CA ARG A 67 31.12 0.48 -0.31
C ARG A 67 31.60 1.65 0.54
#